data_AF-A0A0R3TGH4-F1
#
_entry.id   AF-A0A0R3TGH4-F1
#
_cell.length_a   1.000
_cell.length_b   1.000
_cell.length_c   1.000
_cell.angle_alpha   90.00
_cell.angle_beta   90.00
_cell.angle_gamma   90.00
#
_symmetry.space_group_name_H-M   'P 1'
#
loop_
_entity.id
_entity.type
_entity.pdbx_description
1 polymer ?
#
loop_
_entity_poly.entity_id
_entity_poly.type
_entity_poly.pdbx_seq_one_letter_code
_entity_poly.pdbx_strand_id
1 'polypeptide(L)' 'MRGLTSATKKSRGLGKGYGYSKTIGGSRHAAWRRNNTVQMRRRR' A
#
# COMPACT_ATOMS: atom_id res chain seq x y z
N MET A 1 -12.81 13.87 0.12
CA MET A 1 -11.50 14.34 -0.39
C MET A 1 -10.51 13.15 -0.45
N ARG A 2 -9.61 13.06 -1.44
CA ARG A 2 -8.78 11.85 -1.73
C ARG A 2 -7.31 11.87 -1.25
N GLY A 3 -6.84 12.96 -0.63
CA GLY A 3 -5.46 13.05 -0.13
C GLY A 3 -4.37 13.04 -1.23
N LEU A 4 -4.57 13.79 -2.31
CA LEU A 4 -3.66 13.85 -3.47
C LEU A 4 -2.86 15.15 -3.59
N THR A 5 -3.19 16.16 -2.79
CA THR A 5 -2.44 17.43 -2.78
C THR A 5 -1.06 17.22 -2.15
N SER A 6 -0.09 18.08 -2.48
CA SER A 6 1.26 17.97 -1.92
C SER A 6 1.29 17.96 -0.39
N ALA A 7 0.46 18.77 0.26
CA ALA A 7 0.33 18.80 1.72
C ALA A 7 -0.20 17.48 2.28
N THR A 8 -1.30 16.97 1.70
CA THR A 8 -1.99 15.76 2.21
C THR A 8 -1.30 14.46 1.80
N LYS A 9 -0.46 14.47 0.77
CA LYS A 9 0.32 13.29 0.34
C LYS A 9 1.37 12.89 1.36
N LYS A 10 1.94 13.84 2.12
CA LYS A 10 2.96 13.59 3.15
C LYS A 10 2.46 12.67 4.27
N SER A 11 1.21 12.82 4.70
CA SER A 11 0.60 11.98 5.75
C SER A 11 0.29 10.55 5.28
N ARG A 12 0.36 10.26 3.98
CA ARG A 12 0.11 8.91 3.44
C ARG A 12 1.31 7.96 3.61
N GLY A 13 2.48 8.46 4.00
CA GLY A 13 3.68 7.64 4.20
C GLY A 13 4.17 6.93 2.93
N LEU A 14 4.10 7.61 1.78
CA LEU A 14 4.58 7.06 0.50
C LEU A 14 6.06 7.41 0.29
N GLY A 15 6.83 6.46 -0.23
CA GLY A 15 8.25 6.66 -0.54
C GLY A 15 8.92 5.39 -1.08
N LYS A 16 10.25 5.42 -1.23
CA LYS A 16 11.08 4.31 -1.70
C LYS A 16 12.05 3.87 -0.60
N GLY A 17 12.40 2.58 -0.59
CA GLY A 17 13.34 2.00 0.37
C GLY A 17 12.66 1.29 1.55
N TYR A 18 13.48 0.69 2.42
CA TYR A 18 13.04 -0.18 3.52
C TYR A 18 12.08 0.51 4.50
N GLY A 19 12.23 1.83 4.70
CA GLY A 19 11.37 2.64 5.57
C GLY A 19 9.91 2.77 5.10
N TYR A 20 9.60 2.43 3.84
CA TYR A 20 8.26 2.56 3.25
C TYR A 20 7.58 1.21 2.99
N SER A 21 8.04 0.15 3.65
CA SER A 21 7.52 -1.22 3.46
C SER A 21 6.00 -1.33 3.66
N LYS A 22 5.44 -0.53 4.59
CA LYS A 22 4.01 -0.54 4.93
C LYS A 22 3.10 0.06 3.85
N THR A 23 3.65 0.73 2.84
CA THR A 23 2.88 1.36 1.75
C THR A 23 3.24 0.82 0.36
N ILE A 24 4.00 -0.28 0.29
CA ILE A 24 4.32 -0.99 -0.95
C ILE A 24 3.01 -1.47 -1.61
N GLY A 25 2.72 -0.97 -2.81
CA GLY A 25 1.45 -1.18 -3.52
C GLY A 25 0.50 0.02 -3.51
N GLY A 26 0.96 1.20 -3.07
CA GLY A 26 0.31 2.50 -3.29
C GLY A 26 -0.49 3.05 -2.10
N SER A 27 -0.83 2.21 -1.13
CA SER A 27 -1.41 2.62 0.16
C SER A 27 -1.20 1.55 1.22
N ARG A 28 -1.36 1.92 2.50
CA ARG A 28 -1.30 0.98 3.63
C ARG A 28 -2.35 -0.12 3.54
N HIS A 29 -3.58 0.24 3.16
CA HIS A 29 -4.67 -0.73 3.04
C HIS A 29 -4.44 -1.70 1.86
N ALA A 30 -3.91 -1.22 0.73
CA ALA A 30 -3.55 -2.10 -0.38
C ALA A 30 -2.44 -3.10 0.00
N ALA A 31 -1.41 -2.64 0.71
CA ALA A 31 -0.34 -3.51 1.22
C ALA A 31 -0.89 -4.57 2.20
N TRP A 32 -1.74 -4.16 3.13
CA TRP A 32 -2.40 -5.09 4.07
C TRP A 32 -3.25 -6.12 3.32
N ARG A 33 -4.10 -5.69 2.39
CA ARG A 33 -4.98 -6.59 1.64
C ARG A 33 -4.19 -7.64 0.88
N ARG A 34 -3.13 -7.24 0.17
CA ARG A 34 -2.24 -8.18 -0.54
C ARG A 34 -1.67 -9.25 0.40
N ASN A 35 -1.19 -8.83 1.57
CA ASN A 35 -0.51 -9.73 2.51
C ASN A 35 -1.47 -10.67 3.26
N ASN A 36 -2.75 -10.32 3.35
CA ASN A 36 -3.77 -11.12 4.05
C ASN A 36 -4.65 -11.94 3.10
N THR A 37 -4.54 -11.73 1.78
CA THR A 37 -5.32 -12.47 0.78
C THR A 37 -4.56 -13.70 0.32
N VAL A 38 -5.11 -14.89 0.58
CA VAL A 38 -4.58 -16.15 0.04
C VAL A 38 -4.97 -16.27 -1.44
N GLN A 39 -4.00 -16.59 -2.30
CA GLN A 39 -4.25 -16.83 -3.73
C GLN A 39 -4.76 -18.26 -3.96
N MET A 40 -6.06 -18.42 -4.20
CA MET A 40 -6.67 -19.71 -4.56
C MET A 40 -6.66 -19.89 -6.08
N ARG A 41 -5.59 -20.49 -6.60
CA ARG A 41 -5.47 -20.81 -8.03
C ARG A 41 -6.34 -22.02 -8.38
N ARG A 42 -6.86 -22.05 -9.62
CA ARG A 42 -7.66 -23.17 -10.15
C ARG A 42 -6.90 -24.50 -10.11
N ARG A 43 -5.60 -24.45 -10.36
CA ARG A 43 -4.64 -25.54 -10.16
C ARG A 43 -3.52 -24.99 -9.28
N ARG A 44 -3.20 -25.69 -8.21
CA ARG A 44 -2.10 -25.32 -7.31
C ARG A 44 -0.77 -25.71 -7.93
#